data_AF-G5GQL7-F1
#
_entry.id   AF-G5GQL7-F1
#
_cell.length_a   1.000
_cell.length_b   1.000
_cell.length_c   1.000
_cell.angle_alpha   90.00
_cell.angle_beta   90.00
_cell.angle_gamma   90.00
#
_symmetry.space_group_name_H-M   'P 1'
#
loop_
_entity.id
_entity.type
_entity.pdbx_description
1 polymer ?
#
loop_
_entity_poly.entity_id
_entity_poly.type
_entity_poly.pdbx_seq_one_letter_code
_entity_poly.pdbx_strand_id
1 'polypeptide(L)'
;MGAMSVQKKWGAALLLCGVLLMGARPAAAAEEIPKHIYEWVQSTARQGYYFNKEYIQYAVDAHGYIDLTKIVVPTLRVYDEIQIQDVVSKRRWRMLPLDGYSDLSGAAEYLMIDLAAGVVHVTVHEDLDSEWGALSRDENAKEIKLAALSEKDVEKKFFDAIINYSVGHQEEMIRRSRGILSDADRTALEKKHEVAADEVANAHEKPVKKDRKEKKKKKES
;
A
#
# COMPACT_ATOMS: atom_id res chain seq x y z
N MET A 1 -10.80 -8.96 51.00
CA MET A 1 -10.58 -9.54 49.66
C MET A 1 -11.66 -9.02 48.74
N GLY A 2 -11.30 -8.16 47.78
CA GLY A 2 -12.19 -7.60 46.78
C GLY A 2 -11.31 -7.00 45.70
N ALA A 3 -11.14 -7.73 44.61
CA ALA A 3 -10.22 -7.40 43.52
C ALA A 3 -10.73 -6.16 42.77
N MET A 4 -9.92 -5.10 42.71
CA MET A 4 -10.12 -4.00 41.78
C MET A 4 -9.60 -4.44 40.41
N SER A 5 -10.51 -4.76 39.49
CA SER A 5 -10.18 -4.98 38.08
C SER A 5 -9.97 -3.63 37.40
N VAL A 6 -8.72 -3.33 37.05
CA VAL A 6 -8.36 -2.18 36.23
C VAL A 6 -8.85 -2.44 34.81
N GLN A 7 -9.96 -1.79 34.42
CA GLN A 7 -10.42 -1.76 33.03
C GLN A 7 -9.41 -0.94 32.20
N LYS A 8 -8.68 -1.64 31.33
CA LYS A 8 -7.75 -1.07 30.35
C LYS A 8 -8.56 -0.35 29.26
N LYS A 9 -8.74 0.97 29.42
CA LYS A 9 -9.31 1.85 28.40
C LYS A 9 -8.29 2.01 27.26
N TRP A 10 -8.52 1.32 26.14
CA TRP A 10 -7.81 1.62 24.90
C TRP A 10 -8.43 2.88 24.31
N GLY A 11 -7.67 3.98 24.33
CA GLY A 11 -8.07 5.26 23.78
C GLY A 11 -8.24 5.14 22.28
N ALA A 12 -9.48 5.29 21.82
CA ALA A 12 -9.80 5.60 20.44
C ALA A 12 -9.36 7.04 20.16
N ALA A 13 -8.35 7.21 19.31
CA ALA A 13 -7.97 8.50 18.77
C ALA A 13 -7.48 8.29 17.33
N LEU A 14 -8.40 8.35 16.37
CA LEU A 14 -8.14 8.83 15.01
C LEU A 14 -9.45 9.46 14.51
N LEU A 15 -9.55 10.76 14.80
CA LEU A 15 -10.60 11.67 14.35
C LEU A 15 -10.33 12.07 12.90
N LEU A 16 -11.42 12.04 12.11
CA LEU A 16 -11.74 12.88 10.95
C LEU A 16 -10.66 13.15 9.89
N CYS A 17 -10.85 12.52 8.73
CA CYS A 17 -10.72 13.21 7.44
C CYS A 17 -12.09 13.20 6.76
N GLY A 18 -12.93 14.18 7.09
CA GLY A 18 -14.18 14.44 6.40
C GLY A 18 -14.00 15.50 5.31
N VAL A 19 -14.36 15.11 4.09
CA VAL A 19 -15.01 15.89 3.01
C VAL A 19 -14.32 17.16 2.50
N LEU A 20 -14.06 17.19 1.18
CA LEU A 20 -14.14 18.34 0.22
C LEU A 20 -13.49 17.83 -1.11
N LEU A 21 -14.20 17.56 -2.21
CA LEU A 21 -15.00 18.46 -3.04
C LEU A 21 -16.03 17.64 -3.86
N MET A 22 -17.32 17.87 -3.63
CA MET A 22 -18.39 17.48 -4.54
C MET A 22 -18.55 18.58 -5.59
N GLY A 23 -18.15 18.29 -6.83
CA GLY A 23 -18.54 19.04 -8.01
C GLY A 23 -19.19 18.06 -8.99
N ALA A 24 -20.47 18.28 -9.29
CA ALA A 24 -21.21 17.46 -10.25
C ALA A 24 -20.45 17.38 -11.59
N ARG A 25 -20.02 16.17 -11.95
CA ARG A 25 -19.39 15.89 -13.25
C ARG A 25 -20.43 15.22 -14.17
N PRO A 26 -20.43 15.53 -15.48
CA PRO A 26 -21.39 14.96 -16.41
C PRO A 26 -21.17 13.46 -16.62
N ALA A 27 -22.26 12.71 -16.60
CA ALA A 27 -22.35 11.27 -16.86
C ALA A 27 -22.01 10.94 -18.33
N ALA A 28 -20.72 10.85 -18.67
CA ALA A 28 -20.23 10.23 -19.91
C ALA A 28 -18.69 10.08 -19.91
N ALA A 29 -18.12 9.39 -18.92
CA ALA A 29 -16.82 8.73 -19.01
C ALA A 29 -16.58 8.05 -17.66
N ALA A 30 -16.44 6.72 -17.63
CA ALA A 30 -15.65 6.12 -16.56
C ALA A 30 -14.25 6.74 -16.68
N GLU A 31 -13.93 7.70 -15.81
CA GLU A 31 -12.69 8.46 -15.87
C GLU A 31 -11.52 7.46 -15.79
N GLU A 32 -10.64 7.48 -16.80
CA GLU A 32 -9.45 6.64 -16.82
C GLU A 32 -8.68 6.88 -15.52
N ILE A 33 -8.44 5.83 -14.73
CA ILE A 33 -7.82 5.97 -13.40
C ILE A 33 -6.54 6.79 -13.55
N PRO A 34 -6.40 7.93 -12.85
CA PRO A 34 -5.30 8.85 -13.11
C PRO A 34 -3.94 8.20 -12.83
N LYS A 35 -3.19 7.88 -13.88
CA LYS A 35 -1.88 7.18 -13.82
C LYS A 35 -0.79 7.94 -13.05
N HIS A 36 -0.97 9.25 -12.87
CA HIS A 36 -0.06 10.06 -12.06
C HIS A 36 -0.30 9.87 -10.56
N ILE A 37 -1.53 9.52 -10.15
CA ILE A 37 -1.91 9.28 -8.75
C ILE A 37 -1.83 7.80 -8.39
N TYR A 38 -2.28 6.93 -9.30
CA TYR A 38 -2.37 5.50 -9.06
C TYR A 38 -1.34 4.73 -9.87
N GLU A 39 -0.71 3.77 -9.20
CA GLU A 39 0.14 2.78 -9.83
C GLU A 39 -0.69 1.51 -10.09
N TRP A 40 -0.73 1.07 -11.35
CA TRP A 40 -1.34 -0.20 -11.72
C TRP A 40 -0.37 -1.34 -11.44
N VAL A 41 -0.85 -2.40 -10.79
CA VAL A 41 -0.02 -3.57 -10.47
C VAL A 41 -0.33 -4.75 -11.37
N GLN A 42 -1.62 -5.10 -11.45
CA GLN A 42 -2.07 -6.27 -12.19
C GLN A 42 -3.58 -6.22 -12.42
N SER A 43 -4.05 -7.09 -13.30
CA SER A 43 -5.47 -7.40 -13.45
C SER A 43 -5.70 -8.90 -13.39
N THR A 44 -6.78 -9.31 -12.75
CA THR A 44 -7.37 -10.64 -12.95
C THR A 44 -8.44 -10.57 -14.02
N ALA A 45 -9.10 -11.69 -14.30
CA ALA A 45 -10.28 -11.69 -15.18
C ALA A 45 -11.45 -10.85 -14.63
N ARG A 46 -11.43 -10.49 -13.34
CA ARG A 46 -12.56 -9.89 -12.61
C ARG A 46 -12.27 -8.52 -12.01
N GLN A 47 -11.00 -8.21 -11.77
CA GLN A 47 -10.59 -7.05 -10.99
C GLN A 47 -9.29 -6.44 -11.52
N GLY A 48 -9.21 -5.11 -11.60
CA GLY A 48 -7.97 -4.37 -11.73
C GLY A 48 -7.47 -3.89 -10.37
N TYR A 49 -6.16 -3.99 -10.10
CA TYR A 49 -5.54 -3.64 -8.82
C TYR A 49 -4.62 -2.44 -8.96
N TYR A 50 -4.86 -1.43 -8.13
CA TYR A 50 -4.12 -0.18 -8.11
C TYR A 50 -3.81 0.23 -6.67
N PHE A 51 -2.68 0.89 -6.45
CA PHE A 51 -2.41 1.60 -5.19
C PHE A 51 -2.08 3.06 -5.46
N ASN A 52 -2.41 3.92 -4.50
CA ASN A 52 -2.17 5.34 -4.63
C ASN A 52 -0.71 5.65 -4.28
N LYS A 53 0.07 6.04 -5.28
CA LYS A 53 1.50 6.35 -5.12
C LYS A 53 1.76 7.75 -4.59
N GLU A 54 0.80 8.66 -4.62
CA GLU A 54 0.95 9.99 -4.00
C GLU A 54 0.66 9.97 -2.50
N TYR A 55 -0.17 9.03 -2.05
CA TYR A 55 -0.62 8.91 -0.65
C TYR A 55 -0.03 7.69 0.09
N ILE A 56 0.82 6.89 -0.55
CA ILE A 56 1.64 5.90 0.15
C ILE A 56 2.66 6.61 1.05
N GLN A 57 2.66 6.23 2.33
CA GLN A 57 3.49 6.84 3.37
C GLN A 57 3.82 5.84 4.48
N TYR A 58 4.77 6.18 5.34
CA TYR A 58 4.97 5.46 6.59
C TYR A 58 3.95 5.89 7.65
N ALA A 59 3.60 4.96 8.53
CA ALA A 59 2.78 5.27 9.70
C ALA A 59 3.52 6.24 10.64
N VAL A 60 2.75 6.95 11.46
CA VAL A 60 3.26 7.81 12.53
C VAL A 60 2.78 7.22 13.85
N ASP A 61 3.71 7.02 14.79
CA ASP A 61 3.40 6.47 16.10
C ASP A 61 2.69 7.50 17.01
N ALA A 62 2.28 7.05 18.19
CA ALA A 62 1.59 7.91 19.16
C ALA A 62 2.44 9.08 19.68
N HIS A 63 3.76 9.05 19.48
CA HIS A 63 4.71 10.08 19.88
C HIS A 63 5.04 11.04 18.73
N GLY A 64 4.49 10.82 17.54
CA GLY A 64 4.74 11.65 16.36
C GLY A 64 5.95 11.24 15.54
N TYR A 65 6.58 10.10 15.84
CA TYR A 65 7.71 9.59 15.08
C TYR A 65 7.25 8.72 13.91
N ILE A 66 7.99 8.80 12.81
CA ILE A 66 7.77 7.93 11.65
C ILE A 66 8.17 6.51 12.02
N ASP A 67 7.28 5.55 11.79
CA ASP A 67 7.57 4.13 11.92
C ASP A 67 7.90 3.52 10.55
N LEU A 68 9.19 3.35 10.27
CA LEU A 68 9.69 2.79 9.00
C LEU A 68 9.28 1.32 8.79
N THR A 69 8.74 0.65 9.81
CA THR A 69 8.27 -0.75 9.72
C THR A 69 6.82 -0.85 9.27
N LYS A 70 6.08 0.26 9.19
CA LYS A 70 4.64 0.25 8.85
C LYS A 70 4.35 1.16 7.68
N ILE A 71 3.79 0.58 6.62
CA ILE A 71 3.35 1.31 5.43
C ILE A 71 1.84 1.53 5.52
N VAL A 72 1.38 2.75 5.22
CA VAL A 72 -0.04 3.06 5.06
C VAL A 72 -0.28 3.47 3.60
N VAL A 73 -1.26 2.84 2.96
CA VAL A 73 -1.52 3.06 1.54
C VAL A 73 -3.02 2.92 1.21
N PRO A 74 -3.62 3.91 0.53
CA PRO A 74 -4.91 3.74 -0.12
C PRO A 74 -4.77 2.89 -1.39
N THR A 75 -5.70 1.98 -1.59
CA THR A 75 -5.74 1.09 -2.76
C THR A 75 -7.10 1.16 -3.43
N LEU A 76 -7.13 0.81 -4.70
CA LEU A 76 -8.32 0.86 -5.54
C LEU A 76 -8.43 -0.45 -6.32
N ARG A 77 -9.62 -1.04 -6.29
CA ARG A 77 -10.00 -2.17 -7.12
C ARG A 77 -11.13 -1.74 -8.03
N VAL A 78 -11.02 -2.05 -9.32
CA VAL A 78 -12.10 -1.84 -10.29
C VAL A 78 -12.66 -3.18 -10.68
N TYR A 79 -13.98 -3.30 -10.73
CA TYR A 79 -14.68 -4.55 -10.95
C TYR A 79 -15.18 -4.69 -12.39
N ASP A 80 -15.17 -5.93 -12.88
CA ASP A 80 -15.97 -6.29 -14.04
C ASP A 80 -17.42 -6.60 -13.63
N GLU A 81 -18.29 -6.78 -14.62
CA GLU A 81 -19.71 -7.03 -14.39
C GLU A 81 -19.95 -8.30 -13.55
N ILE A 82 -19.14 -9.34 -13.72
CA ILE A 82 -19.30 -10.58 -12.97
C ILE A 82 -18.90 -10.40 -11.50
N GLN A 83 -17.85 -9.65 -11.22
CA GLN A 83 -17.47 -9.28 -9.87
C GLN A 83 -18.53 -8.42 -9.19
N ILE A 84 -19.14 -7.48 -9.92
CA ILE A 84 -20.26 -6.67 -9.43
C ILE A 84 -21.42 -7.58 -9.03
N GLN A 85 -21.82 -8.51 -9.90
CA GLN A 85 -22.90 -9.46 -9.59
C GLN A 85 -22.59 -10.35 -8.37
N ASP A 86 -21.33 -10.78 -8.22
CA ASP A 86 -20.89 -11.56 -7.06
C ASP A 86 -20.99 -10.76 -5.75
N VAL A 87 -20.55 -9.50 -5.72
CA VAL A 87 -20.68 -8.62 -4.55
C VAL A 87 -22.15 -8.39 -4.19
N VAL A 88 -22.98 -8.01 -5.17
CA VAL A 88 -24.41 -7.79 -4.98
C VAL A 88 -25.11 -9.05 -4.49
N SER A 89 -24.78 -10.21 -5.04
CA SER A 89 -25.34 -11.50 -4.64
C SER A 89 -24.96 -11.87 -3.20
N LYS A 90 -23.69 -11.68 -2.81
CA LYS A 90 -23.23 -11.90 -1.43
C LYS A 90 -23.92 -10.96 -0.46
N ARG A 91 -24.11 -9.70 -0.84
CA ARG A 91 -24.78 -8.69 -0.02
C ARG A 91 -26.27 -9.04 0.18
N ARG A 92 -26.96 -9.43 -0.90
CA ARG A 92 -28.34 -9.93 -0.86
C ARG A 92 -28.48 -11.17 0.02
N TRP A 93 -27.57 -12.13 -0.10
CA TRP A 93 -27.56 -13.34 0.71
C TRP A 93 -27.41 -13.04 2.21
N ARG A 94 -26.65 -11.99 2.55
CA ARG A 94 -26.49 -11.50 3.94
C ARG A 94 -27.62 -10.59 4.41
N MET A 95 -28.66 -10.39 3.61
CA MET A 95 -29.78 -9.49 3.91
C MET A 95 -29.34 -8.03 4.20
N LEU A 96 -28.26 -7.59 3.54
CA LEU A 96 -27.74 -6.22 3.66
C LEU A 96 -28.42 -5.27 2.65
N PRO A 97 -28.51 -3.96 2.94
CA PRO A 97 -29.11 -2.98 2.04
C PRO A 97 -28.42 -2.93 0.67
N LEU A 98 -29.20 -2.76 -0.40
CA LEU A 98 -28.71 -2.70 -1.79
C LEU A 98 -28.85 -1.31 -2.41
N ASP A 99 -29.19 -0.30 -1.62
CA ASP A 99 -29.32 1.08 -2.11
C ASP A 99 -28.00 1.54 -2.75
N GLY A 100 -28.07 2.05 -3.99
CA GLY A 100 -26.90 2.48 -4.76
C GLY A 100 -26.07 1.36 -5.41
N TYR A 101 -26.24 0.09 -5.02
CA TYR A 101 -25.44 -1.02 -5.55
C TYR A 101 -25.71 -1.39 -7.01
N SER A 102 -26.75 -0.82 -7.63
CA SER A 102 -26.93 -0.87 -9.08
C SER A 102 -25.83 -0.13 -9.85
N ASP A 103 -25.10 0.77 -9.18
CA ASP A 103 -24.00 1.57 -9.74
C ASP A 103 -22.62 1.17 -9.16
N LEU A 104 -22.53 0.03 -8.48
CA LEU A 104 -21.27 -0.49 -7.93
C LEU A 104 -20.22 -0.61 -9.04
N SER A 105 -19.05 0.00 -8.83
CA SER A 105 -17.96 0.03 -9.81
C SER A 105 -16.63 -0.53 -9.30
N GLY A 106 -16.46 -0.63 -7.98
CA GLY A 106 -15.19 -1.07 -7.40
C GLY A 106 -15.18 -1.05 -5.88
N ALA A 107 -13.98 -1.06 -5.32
CA ALA A 107 -13.76 -0.84 -3.91
C ALA A 107 -12.46 -0.07 -3.65
N ALA A 108 -12.45 0.76 -2.60
CA ALA A 108 -11.24 1.30 -2.00
C ALA A 108 -10.91 0.55 -0.71
N GLU A 109 -9.62 0.25 -0.52
CA GLU A 109 -9.14 -0.30 0.75
C GLU A 109 -7.99 0.55 1.28
N TYR A 110 -8.03 0.86 2.57
CA TYR A 110 -6.92 1.49 3.26
C TYR A 110 -6.13 0.38 3.96
N LEU A 111 -4.89 0.19 3.53
CA LEU A 111 -4.03 -0.84 4.05
C LEU A 111 -3.04 -0.25 5.05
N MET A 112 -2.80 -0.98 6.14
CA MET A 112 -1.60 -0.87 6.95
C MET A 112 -0.81 -2.16 6.83
N ILE A 113 0.40 -2.09 6.28
CA ILE A 113 1.31 -3.23 6.14
C ILE A 113 2.36 -3.12 7.24
N ASP A 114 2.32 -4.04 8.20
CA ASP A 114 3.36 -4.22 9.21
C ASP A 114 4.44 -5.16 8.68
N LEU A 115 5.57 -4.58 8.28
CA LEU A 115 6.71 -5.28 7.71
C LEU A 115 7.41 -6.17 8.74
N ALA A 116 7.41 -5.75 10.01
CA ALA A 116 8.07 -6.49 11.08
C ALA A 116 7.26 -7.73 11.48
N ALA A 117 5.93 -7.60 11.53
CA ALA A 117 5.02 -8.71 11.82
C ALA A 117 4.72 -9.57 10.59
N GLY A 118 4.91 -9.06 9.38
CA GLY A 118 4.52 -9.72 8.14
C GLY A 118 3.00 -9.81 7.97
N VAL A 119 2.29 -8.74 8.35
CA VAL A 119 0.82 -8.70 8.39
C VAL A 119 0.30 -7.49 7.63
N VAL A 120 -0.78 -7.68 6.87
CA VAL A 120 -1.55 -6.61 6.25
C VAL A 120 -2.88 -6.48 6.97
N HIS A 121 -3.18 -5.27 7.43
CA HIS A 121 -4.45 -4.89 8.00
C HIS A 121 -5.22 -4.06 6.96
N VAL A 122 -6.38 -4.54 6.54
CA VAL A 122 -7.36 -3.75 5.81
C VAL A 122 -8.11 -2.94 6.87
N THR A 123 -7.67 -1.71 7.12
CA THR A 123 -8.22 -0.86 8.18
C THR A 123 -9.57 -0.32 7.79
N VAL A 124 -9.79 -0.08 6.50
CA VAL A 124 -11.07 0.36 5.93
C VAL A 124 -11.28 -0.37 4.60
N HIS A 125 -12.50 -0.84 4.37
CA HIS A 125 -12.98 -1.29 3.08
C HIS A 125 -14.23 -0.48 2.71
N GLU A 126 -14.24 0.11 1.52
CA GLU A 126 -15.36 0.86 0.97
C GLU A 126 -15.75 0.31 -0.39
N ASP A 127 -17.01 -0.08 -0.55
CA ASP A 127 -17.58 -0.32 -1.88
C ASP A 127 -17.86 1.03 -2.54
N LEU A 128 -17.54 1.17 -3.82
CA LEU A 128 -17.60 2.45 -4.54
C LEU A 128 -18.62 2.41 -5.68
N ASP A 129 -19.36 3.50 -5.84
CA ASP A 129 -20.17 3.76 -7.03
C ASP A 129 -19.32 4.25 -8.22
N SER A 130 -19.94 4.53 -9.36
CA SER A 130 -19.24 4.96 -10.58
C SER A 130 -18.64 6.37 -10.49
N GLU A 131 -19.07 7.16 -9.51
CA GLU A 131 -18.54 8.49 -9.19
C GLU A 131 -17.44 8.43 -8.11
N TRP A 132 -17.02 7.22 -7.71
CA TRP A 132 -16.08 6.95 -6.63
C TRP A 132 -16.59 7.39 -5.24
N GLY A 133 -17.92 7.52 -5.08
CA GLY A 133 -18.60 7.70 -3.81
C GLY A 133 -18.69 6.39 -3.02
N ALA A 134 -18.53 6.46 -1.70
CA ALA A 134 -18.64 5.29 -0.84
C ALA A 134 -20.10 4.87 -0.66
N LEU A 135 -20.44 3.67 -1.14
CA LEU A 135 -21.74 3.01 -0.97
C LEU A 135 -21.87 2.35 0.41
N SER A 136 -20.75 1.85 0.92
CA SER A 136 -20.66 1.30 2.27
C SER A 136 -19.24 1.43 2.80
N ARG A 137 -19.08 1.28 4.11
CA ARG A 137 -17.79 1.39 4.78
C ARG A 137 -17.71 0.41 5.93
N ASP A 138 -16.72 -0.47 5.87
CA ASP A 138 -16.40 -1.45 6.89
C ASP A 138 -15.03 -1.13 7.51
N GLU A 139 -15.03 -0.88 8.83
CA GLU A 139 -13.83 -0.60 9.62
C GLU A 139 -13.20 -1.91 10.13
N ASN A 140 -11.87 -1.98 10.16
CA ASN A 140 -11.09 -3.16 10.55
C ASN A 140 -11.52 -4.42 9.79
N ALA A 141 -11.71 -4.27 8.48
CA ALA A 141 -12.37 -5.26 7.63
C ALA A 141 -11.68 -6.63 7.62
N LYS A 142 -10.33 -6.67 7.64
CA LYS A 142 -9.58 -7.92 7.51
C LYS A 142 -8.14 -7.81 8.01
N GLU A 143 -7.63 -8.91 8.54
CA GLU A 143 -6.20 -9.12 8.81
C GLU A 143 -5.68 -10.28 7.93
N ILE A 144 -4.52 -10.09 7.30
CA ILE A 144 -3.93 -11.05 6.37
C ILE A 144 -2.46 -11.27 6.73
N LYS A 145 -2.09 -12.51 7.05
CA LYS A 145 -0.68 -12.88 7.27
C LYS A 145 -0.02 -13.14 5.92
N LEU A 146 1.05 -12.40 5.61
CA LEU A 146 1.77 -12.55 4.33
C LEU A 146 2.32 -13.97 4.13
N ALA A 147 2.80 -14.60 5.20
CA ALA A 147 3.32 -15.97 5.16
C ALA A 147 2.24 -17.04 4.93
N ALA A 148 0.95 -16.71 5.10
CA ALA A 148 -0.15 -17.62 4.83
C ALA A 148 -0.58 -17.61 3.35
N LEU A 149 -0.10 -16.64 2.57
CA LEU A 149 -0.37 -16.54 1.14
C LEU A 149 0.71 -17.26 0.34
N SER A 150 0.30 -17.95 -0.71
CA SER A 150 1.16 -18.54 -1.71
C SER A 150 1.72 -17.47 -2.65
N GLU A 151 2.92 -17.71 -3.21
CA GLU A 151 3.54 -16.86 -4.25
C GLU A 151 2.68 -16.70 -5.51
N LYS A 152 1.71 -17.60 -5.72
CA LYS A 152 0.77 -17.53 -6.84
C LYS A 152 -0.47 -16.69 -6.53
N ASP A 153 -0.70 -16.37 -5.26
CA ASP A 153 -1.89 -15.62 -4.85
C ASP A 153 -1.85 -14.19 -5.38
N VAL A 154 -2.98 -13.77 -5.93
CA VAL A 154 -3.15 -12.42 -6.50
C VAL A 154 -2.95 -11.36 -5.41
N GLU A 155 -3.50 -11.56 -4.20
CA GLU A 155 -3.32 -10.64 -3.08
C GLU A 155 -1.83 -10.55 -2.66
N LYS A 156 -1.11 -11.68 -2.64
CA LYS A 156 0.33 -11.71 -2.29
C LYS A 156 1.14 -10.84 -3.25
N LYS A 157 0.95 -11.03 -4.56
CA LYS A 157 1.63 -10.23 -5.59
C LYS A 157 1.31 -8.74 -5.49
N PHE A 158 0.07 -8.41 -5.13
CA PHE A 158 -0.34 -7.02 -4.95
C PHE A 158 0.37 -6.37 -3.75
N PHE A 159 0.39 -7.04 -2.60
CA PHE A 159 1.12 -6.55 -1.42
C PHE A 159 2.63 -6.47 -1.66
N ASP A 160 3.20 -7.45 -2.36
CA ASP A 160 4.61 -7.44 -2.70
C ASP A 160 4.98 -6.28 -3.65
N ALA A 161 4.10 -5.92 -4.58
CA ALA A 161 4.31 -4.75 -5.44
C ALA A 161 4.36 -3.46 -4.63
N ILE A 162 3.45 -3.29 -3.64
CA ILE A 162 3.44 -2.13 -2.74
C ILE A 162 4.72 -2.09 -1.89
N ILE A 163 5.11 -3.23 -1.31
CA ILE A 163 6.33 -3.34 -0.50
C ILE A 163 7.56 -3.01 -1.35
N ASN A 164 7.67 -3.58 -2.56
CA ASN A 164 8.78 -3.30 -3.47
C ASN A 164 8.81 -1.83 -3.91
N TYR A 165 7.65 -1.23 -4.20
CA TYR A 165 7.55 0.19 -4.49
C TYR A 165 8.10 1.03 -3.33
N SER A 166 7.75 0.68 -2.08
CA SER A 166 8.20 1.40 -0.89
C SER A 166 9.72 1.38 -0.70
N VAL A 167 10.37 0.26 -1.05
CA VAL A 167 11.84 0.14 -0.98
C VAL A 167 12.51 1.11 -1.95
N GLY A 168 11.95 1.30 -3.15
CA GLY A 168 12.48 2.23 -4.15
C GLY A 168 12.15 3.71 -3.91
N HIS A 169 11.20 4.02 -3.03
CA HIS A 169 10.67 5.38 -2.83
C HIS A 169 10.72 5.83 -1.35
N GLN A 170 11.65 5.28 -0.58
CA GLN A 170 11.76 5.52 0.87
C GLN A 170 11.86 7.01 1.22
N GLU A 171 12.69 7.79 0.51
CA GLU A 171 12.83 9.24 0.74
C GLU A 171 11.56 10.03 0.41
N GLU A 172 10.82 9.65 -0.64
CA GLU A 172 9.53 10.26 -0.96
C GLU A 172 8.49 9.96 0.09
N MET A 173 8.42 8.71 0.56
CA MET A 173 7.50 8.29 1.61
C MET A 173 7.78 9.00 2.94
N ILE A 174 9.05 9.14 3.33
CA ILE A 174 9.43 9.91 4.53
C ILE A 174 8.95 11.36 4.41
N ARG A 175 9.11 12.00 3.24
CA ARG A 175 8.65 13.38 2.99
C ARG A 175 7.12 13.51 3.05
N ARG A 176 6.40 12.49 2.62
CA ARG A 176 4.92 12.45 2.65
C ARG A 176 4.37 12.18 4.04
N SER A 177 5.10 11.39 4.84
CA SER A 177 4.74 11.12 6.22
C SER A 177 4.75 12.40 7.07
N ARG A 178 3.68 12.61 7.84
CA ARG A 178 3.50 13.79 8.70
C ARG A 178 4.20 13.67 10.06
N GLY A 179 5.27 12.89 10.14
CA GLY A 179 5.97 12.56 11.39
C GLY A 179 7.42 13.03 11.42
N ILE A 180 8.06 12.87 12.57
CA ILE A 180 9.48 13.17 12.77
C ILE A 180 10.28 11.89 12.50
N LEU A 181 11.25 11.95 11.60
CA LEU A 181 12.22 10.87 11.43
C LEU A 181 13.20 10.90 12.61
N SER A 182 13.31 9.79 13.34
CA SER A 182 14.20 9.69 14.50
C SER A 182 15.69 9.75 14.08
N ASP A 183 16.57 10.18 14.98
CA ASP A 183 18.01 10.24 14.70
C ASP A 183 18.61 8.83 14.48
N ALA A 184 18.07 7.83 15.18
CA ALA A 184 18.46 6.43 15.01
C ALA A 184 18.10 5.94 13.60
N ASP A 185 16.88 6.21 13.14
CA ASP A 185 16.43 5.85 11.79
C ASP A 185 17.20 6.60 10.72
N ARG A 186 17.46 7.90 10.92
CA ARG A 186 18.29 8.68 10.00
C ARG A 186 19.68 8.07 9.84
N THR A 187 20.33 7.75 10.96
CA THR A 187 21.65 7.11 10.96
C THR A 187 21.60 5.73 10.27
N ALA A 188 20.54 4.95 10.50
CA ALA A 188 20.38 3.64 9.88
C ALA A 188 20.19 3.73 8.36
N LEU A 189 19.44 4.74 7.89
CA LEU A 189 19.27 5.02 6.47
C LEU A 189 20.58 5.47 5.83
N GLU A 190 21.31 6.39 6.44
CA GLU A 190 22.61 6.85 5.94
C GLU A 190 23.59 5.68 5.77
N LYS A 191 23.72 4.82 6.79
CA LYS A 191 24.54 3.60 6.71
C LYS A 191 24.11 2.66 5.58
N LYS A 192 22.81 2.52 5.37
CA LYS A 192 22.27 1.67 4.29
C LYS A 192 22.59 2.24 2.91
N HIS A 193 22.56 3.57 2.76
CA HIS A 193 22.99 4.26 1.56
C HIS A 193 24.50 4.15 1.32
N GLU A 194 25.33 4.28 2.36
CA GLU A 194 26.79 4.10 2.28
C GLU A 194 27.15 2.68 1.83
N VAL A 195 26.57 1.66 2.44
CA VAL A 195 26.80 0.26 2.06
C VAL A 195 26.36 0.00 0.62
N ALA A 196 25.19 0.50 0.21
CA ALA A 196 24.72 0.37 -1.16
C ALA A 196 25.67 1.07 -2.17
N ALA A 197 26.20 2.25 -1.82
CA ALA A 197 27.17 2.96 -2.65
C ALA A 197 28.51 2.18 -2.78
N ASP A 198 28.99 1.61 -1.68
CA ASP A 198 30.21 0.79 -1.66
C ASP A 198 30.07 -0.51 -2.46
N GLU A 199 28.90 -1.17 -2.41
CA GLU A 199 28.62 -2.35 -3.22
C GLU A 199 28.61 -2.02 -4.72
N VAL A 200 28.01 -0.89 -5.12
CA VAL A 200 28.01 -0.41 -6.50
C VAL A 200 29.42 -0.04 -6.96
N ALA A 201 30.20 0.66 -6.13
CA ALA A 201 31.59 1.02 -6.44
C ALA A 201 32.48 -0.22 -6.63
N ASN A 202 32.36 -1.21 -5.74
CA ASN A 202 33.10 -2.47 -5.82
C ASN A 202 32.65 -3.34 -7.01
N ALA A 203 31.37 -3.30 -7.39
CA ALA A 203 30.88 -3.96 -8.60
C ALA A 203 31.42 -3.30 -9.87
N HIS A 204 31.66 -1.99 -9.87
CA HIS A 204 32.23 -1.26 -11.00
C HIS A 204 33.76 -1.38 -11.11
N GLU A 205 34.48 -1.66 -10.02
CA GLU A 205 35.92 -1.96 -10.07
C GLU A 205 36.26 -3.34 -10.67
N LYS A 206 35.39 -4.34 -10.50
CA LYS A 206 35.61 -5.70 -11.02
C LYS A 206 35.71 -5.78 -12.56
N PRO A 207 34.91 -5.08 -13.39
CA PRO A 207 35.08 -5.09 -14.85
C PRO A 207 36.36 -4.36 -15.29
N VAL A 208 36.76 -3.27 -14.64
CA VAL A 208 37.95 -2.48 -15.03
C VAL A 208 39.26 -3.23 -14.81
N LYS A 209 39.36 -4.05 -13.75
CA LYS A 209 40.54 -4.88 -13.48
C LYS A 209 40.66 -6.08 -14.43
N LYS A 210 39.54 -6.59 -14.99
CA LYS A 210 39.55 -7.70 -15.96
C LYS A 210 40.00 -7.23 -17.35
N ASP A 211 39.51 -6.08 -17.81
CA ASP A 211 39.90 -5.47 -19.10
C ASP A 211 41.37 -5.04 -19.15
N ARG A 212 41.91 -4.56 -18.03
CA ARG A 212 43.33 -4.16 -17.95
C ARG A 212 44.28 -5.36 -17.94
N LYS A 213 43.85 -6.52 -17.43
CA LYS A 213 44.62 -7.78 -17.44
C LYS A 213 44.61 -8.45 -18.82
N GLU A 214 43.48 -8.40 -19.53
CA GLU A 214 43.38 -8.94 -20.90
C GLU A 214 44.16 -8.10 -21.92
N LYS A 215 44.16 -6.76 -21.79
CA LYS A 215 44.99 -5.89 -22.66
C LYS A 215 46.50 -6.05 -22.43
N LYS A 216 46.94 -6.50 -21.25
CA LYS A 216 48.36 -6.76 -20.98
C LYS A 216 48.83 -8.08 -21.61
N LYS A 217 48.01 -9.13 -21.55
CA LYS A 217 48.30 -10.43 -22.19
C LYS A 217 48.34 -10.37 -23.73
N LYS A 218 47.60 -9.46 -24.37
CA LYS A 218 47.60 -9.28 -25.83
C LYS A 218 48.78 -8.45 -26.38
N LYS A 219 49.56 -7.79 -25.52
CA LYS A 219 50.74 -6.99 -25.93
C LYS A 219 52.07 -7.73 -25.78
N GLU A 220 52.05 -8.91 -25.17
CA GLU A 220 53.24 -9.76 -24.94
C GLU A 220 53.23 -11.02 -25.83
N SER A 221 52.36 -11.07 -26.85
CA SER A 221 52.24 -12.18 -27.80
C SER A 221 52.34 -11.71 -29.25
#